data_AF-A0AAD5RKV7-F1
#
_entry.id   AF-A0AAD5RKV7-F1
#
_cell.length_a   1.000
_cell.length_b   1.000
_cell.length_c   1.000
_cell.angle_alpha   90.00
_cell.angle_beta   90.00
_cell.angle_gamma   90.00
#
_symmetry.space_group_name_H-M   'P 1'
#
loop_
_entity.id
_entity.type
_entity.pdbx_description
1 polymer ?
#
loop_
_entity_poly.entity_id
_entity_poly.type
_entity_poly.pdbx_seq_one_letter_code
_entity_poly.pdbx_strand_id
1 'polypeptide(L)'
;MGKSEPARVQFGDQNMAGDLRELIRRQPFIVSRAWLRTDFSAPSAQGPLAWIETLGVHMHPAFGLIGTSAICVLTPRHPHSEGSLPSVMLCARCREDDGSREMAKEGSEGRAISDALKSEQASACCHVSMENTTLRRASSQLAIMNGRSSAEAATHAMLDGAASEATKPLWTQMARLNPPAPNPKAVPTLWKYDSIRPHLMQAGKLVPEQLAERRVLMLVNPGREEPYTTDTLYAGLQLVMPGETAKAHRHAAFAMRFIIEGEGGFTAVQGSRIKMKRGDVILTPTWNWHDHGNGGSKPMIWLDGLDLPSFIHFPVHFVEHYNKPRYPAEDVDTSKSPLVFPWERMQKALDSKGGDWVSLPYLKADGSEVSKILGGSAARLAAGKSSPSVQETASSVYHIIEGRGYSMVGGKKIEWKRGDTLAVPAWNEWQHFAGDGETVYLYRFDDKPMISSLGFYRTKDTDVESLISN
;
A
#
# COMPACT_ATOMS: atom_id res chain seq x y z
N MET A 1 -45.01 -38.42 -1.41
CA MET A 1 -44.59 -39.28 -2.54
C MET A 1 -44.46 -38.42 -3.77
N GLY A 2 -43.32 -38.50 -4.47
CA GLY A 2 -43.02 -37.68 -5.64
C GLY A 2 -41.52 -37.38 -5.71
N LYS A 3 -40.73 -38.38 -6.14
CA LYS A 3 -39.32 -38.22 -6.47
C LYS A 3 -39.22 -37.73 -7.92
N SER A 4 -38.39 -36.72 -8.19
CA SER A 4 -37.96 -36.35 -9.55
C SER A 4 -36.44 -36.55 -9.64
N GLU A 5 -36.02 -37.41 -10.55
CA GLU A 5 -34.62 -37.70 -10.88
C GLU A 5 -33.93 -36.50 -11.56
N PRO A 6 -32.60 -36.34 -11.43
CA PRO A 6 -31.85 -35.39 -12.22
C PRO A 6 -31.46 -35.97 -13.58
N ALA A 7 -31.75 -35.22 -14.64
CA ALA A 7 -31.36 -35.54 -16.01
C ALA A 7 -29.81 -35.54 -16.18
N ARG A 8 -29.28 -36.60 -16.77
CA ARG A 8 -27.91 -36.68 -17.30
C ARG A 8 -27.85 -35.98 -18.65
N VAL A 9 -26.89 -35.07 -18.83
CA VAL A 9 -26.48 -34.55 -20.15
C VAL A 9 -25.12 -35.13 -20.47
N GLN A 10 -25.02 -35.89 -21.57
CA GLN A 10 -23.76 -36.35 -22.15
C GLN A 10 -23.10 -35.20 -22.92
N PHE A 11 -21.81 -34.98 -22.69
CA PHE A 11 -20.96 -34.18 -23.58
C PHE A 11 -20.23 -35.13 -24.53
N GLY A 12 -20.41 -34.90 -25.84
CA GLY A 12 -19.67 -35.59 -26.89
C GLY A 12 -18.30 -34.95 -27.12
N ASP A 13 -17.30 -35.81 -27.29
CA ASP A 13 -15.94 -35.50 -27.72
C ASP A 13 -15.94 -34.71 -29.04
N GLN A 14 -15.33 -33.51 -29.06
CA GLN A 14 -14.65 -32.97 -30.24
C GLN A 14 -13.47 -32.04 -29.88
N ASN A 15 -12.26 -32.51 -30.25
CA ASN A 15 -11.09 -31.78 -30.74
C ASN A 15 -10.50 -30.61 -29.90
N MET A 16 -9.80 -30.93 -28.81
CA MET A 16 -8.79 -30.05 -28.18
C MET A 16 -7.38 -30.29 -28.73
N ALA A 17 -7.10 -29.87 -29.97
CA ALA A 17 -5.72 -29.85 -30.48
C ALA A 17 -5.41 -28.73 -31.50
N GLY A 18 -6.41 -27.98 -31.96
CA GLY A 18 -6.21 -26.89 -32.94
C GLY A 18 -5.94 -25.50 -32.36
N ASP A 19 -6.47 -25.19 -31.17
CA ASP A 19 -6.57 -23.81 -30.68
C ASP A 19 -5.36 -23.30 -29.87
N LEU A 20 -4.42 -24.15 -29.47
CA LEU A 20 -3.27 -23.72 -28.66
C LEU A 20 -2.20 -22.98 -29.48
N ARG A 21 -2.10 -23.23 -30.80
CA ARG A 21 -1.09 -22.61 -31.68
C ARG A 21 -1.48 -21.22 -32.16
N GLU A 22 -2.78 -20.90 -32.18
CA GLU A 22 -3.32 -19.58 -32.54
C GLU A 22 -3.22 -18.60 -31.34
N LEU A 23 -3.35 -19.11 -30.11
CA LEU A 23 -3.29 -18.33 -28.87
C LEU A 23 -1.89 -17.78 -28.56
N ILE A 24 -0.83 -18.49 -28.98
CA ILE A 24 0.57 -18.13 -28.73
C ILE A 24 1.07 -17.01 -29.67
N ARG A 25 0.39 -16.72 -30.79
CA ARG A 25 0.83 -15.70 -31.76
C ARG A 25 0.37 -14.27 -31.46
N ARG A 26 -0.54 -14.03 -30.51
CA ARG A 26 -1.26 -12.75 -30.36
C ARG A 26 -0.90 -11.88 -29.14
N GLN A 27 0.19 -12.14 -28.43
CA GLN A 27 0.57 -11.35 -27.23
C GLN A 27 2.09 -11.10 -27.16
N PRO A 28 2.60 -9.87 -27.24
CA PRO A 28 3.98 -9.56 -26.86
C PRO A 28 4.06 -9.09 -25.40
N PHE A 29 4.65 -9.93 -24.53
CA PHE A 29 5.16 -9.69 -23.16
C PHE A 29 4.11 -9.31 -22.08
N ILE A 30 4.09 -9.85 -20.86
CA ILE A 30 5.14 -10.13 -19.86
C ILE A 30 4.78 -11.42 -19.10
N VAL A 31 5.70 -12.40 -19.01
CA VAL A 31 5.59 -13.55 -18.10
C VAL A 31 6.73 -13.48 -17.09
N SER A 32 6.42 -13.11 -15.85
CA SER A 32 7.27 -13.39 -14.70
C SER A 32 7.09 -14.86 -14.30
N ARG A 33 8.22 -15.57 -14.20
CA ARG A 33 8.35 -17.00 -13.88
C ARG A 33 7.40 -17.47 -12.77
N ALA A 34 6.45 -18.34 -13.13
CA ALA A 34 5.83 -19.28 -12.21
C ALA A 34 6.32 -20.69 -12.56
N TRP A 35 6.95 -21.37 -11.61
CA TRP A 35 7.27 -22.79 -11.72
C TRP A 35 6.01 -23.59 -11.44
N LEU A 36 5.43 -24.18 -12.48
CA LEU A 36 4.43 -25.25 -12.38
C LEU A 36 5.16 -26.54 -11.98
N ARG A 37 5.01 -26.97 -10.72
CA ARG A 37 5.18 -28.38 -10.35
C ARG A 37 3.83 -29.06 -10.47
N THR A 38 3.70 -29.90 -11.48
CA THR A 38 2.66 -30.90 -11.62
C THR A 38 3.15 -32.19 -10.97
N ASP A 39 2.69 -32.49 -9.76
CA ASP A 39 2.85 -33.83 -9.18
C ASP A 39 1.56 -34.62 -9.44
N PHE A 40 1.61 -35.48 -10.46
CA PHE A 40 0.68 -36.60 -10.64
C PHE A 40 1.20 -37.77 -9.81
N SER A 41 0.42 -38.20 -8.83
CA SER A 41 0.62 -39.44 -8.09
C SER A 41 0.28 -40.65 -8.97
N ALA A 42 1.27 -41.51 -9.21
CA ALA A 42 1.10 -42.82 -9.84
C ALA A 42 1.03 -43.93 -8.78
N PRO A 43 0.23 -44.99 -8.96
CA PRO A 43 0.36 -46.23 -8.22
C PRO A 43 1.33 -47.21 -8.89
N SER A 44 2.03 -47.95 -8.03
CA SER A 44 3.03 -49.00 -8.27
C SER A 44 2.53 -50.22 -9.05
N ALA A 45 3.39 -50.82 -9.90
CA ALA A 45 3.65 -52.26 -9.95
C ALA A 45 4.74 -52.66 -10.99
N GLN A 46 5.80 -53.32 -10.49
CA GLN A 46 6.49 -54.52 -11.00
C GLN A 46 7.07 -54.60 -12.43
N GLY A 47 8.38 -54.88 -12.53
CA GLY A 47 8.99 -55.64 -13.64
C GLY A 47 10.42 -55.22 -14.03
N PRO A 48 11.34 -56.12 -14.44
CA PRO A 48 12.68 -56.17 -13.85
C PRO A 48 13.90 -55.89 -14.77
N LEU A 49 15.03 -55.60 -14.09
CA LEU A 49 16.44 -55.95 -14.35
C LEU A 49 17.14 -55.51 -15.67
N ALA A 50 18.16 -54.66 -15.52
CA ALA A 50 19.46 -54.79 -16.19
C ALA A 50 20.56 -54.02 -15.42
N TRP A 51 21.78 -54.56 -15.45
CA TRP A 51 22.93 -54.31 -14.59
C TRP A 51 23.99 -53.35 -15.19
N ILE A 52 24.94 -52.91 -14.32
CA ILE A 52 26.36 -52.49 -14.60
C ILE A 52 26.52 -51.04 -15.16
N GLU A 53 27.40 -50.14 -14.70
CA GLU A 53 28.74 -50.26 -14.09
C GLU A 53 29.11 -49.03 -13.24
N THR A 54 29.86 -49.27 -12.17
CA THR A 54 30.57 -48.30 -11.33
C THR A 54 31.87 -47.79 -11.97
N LEU A 55 32.15 -46.50 -11.84
CA LEU A 55 33.52 -45.99 -11.71
C LEU A 55 33.58 -45.12 -10.46
N GLY A 56 34.16 -45.68 -9.40
CA GLY A 56 34.51 -44.94 -8.19
C GLY A 56 35.95 -44.42 -8.28
N VAL A 57 36.21 -43.27 -7.64
CA VAL A 57 37.50 -43.00 -7.00
C VAL A 57 37.21 -42.30 -5.68
N HIS A 58 37.55 -42.98 -4.58
CA HIS A 58 37.70 -42.41 -3.25
C HIS A 58 39.17 -41.97 -3.05
N MET A 59 39.41 -40.80 -2.47
CA MET A 59 40.56 -40.55 -1.59
C MET A 59 40.17 -39.59 -0.45
N HIS A 60 40.66 -39.91 0.75
CA HIS A 60 40.46 -39.23 2.04
C HIS A 60 41.62 -38.19 2.30
N PRO A 61 41.73 -37.48 3.45
CA PRO A 61 41.89 -36.04 3.49
C PRO A 61 43.26 -35.55 4.06
N ALA A 62 43.66 -34.31 3.79
CA ALA A 62 44.63 -33.59 4.62
C ALA A 62 44.62 -32.06 4.39
N PHE A 63 44.50 -31.33 5.49
CA PHE A 63 45.02 -29.99 5.82
C PHE A 63 44.92 -28.80 4.84
N GLY A 64 44.09 -27.82 5.25
CA GLY A 64 44.50 -26.44 5.57
C GLY A 64 44.84 -25.47 4.43
N LEU A 65 44.03 -24.41 4.28
CA LEU A 65 44.48 -23.01 4.21
C LEU A 65 43.29 -22.03 4.18
N ILE A 66 43.55 -20.87 4.76
CA ILE A 66 42.69 -19.72 5.01
C ILE A 66 42.32 -19.01 3.69
N GLY A 67 41.09 -18.51 3.56
CA GLY A 67 40.69 -17.68 2.43
C GLY A 67 39.28 -17.12 2.54
N THR A 68 39.16 -15.94 3.16
CA THR A 68 37.96 -15.08 3.14
C THR A 68 37.56 -14.73 1.70
N SER A 69 36.31 -15.02 1.32
CA SER A 69 35.70 -14.52 0.08
C SER A 69 34.52 -13.60 0.43
N ALA A 70 34.68 -12.31 0.16
CA ALA A 70 33.60 -11.32 0.16
C ALA A 70 32.74 -11.52 -1.09
N ILE A 71 31.43 -11.65 -0.90
CA ILE A 71 30.45 -11.71 -1.99
C ILE A 71 30.08 -10.27 -2.38
N CYS A 72 30.43 -9.91 -3.60
CA CYS A 72 30.06 -8.67 -4.27
C CYS A 72 28.60 -8.77 -4.76
N VAL A 73 27.70 -7.93 -4.26
CA VAL A 73 26.32 -7.81 -4.76
C VAL A 73 26.31 -6.82 -5.93
N LEU A 74 26.06 -7.33 -7.13
CA LEU A 74 25.83 -6.54 -8.35
C LEU A 74 24.40 -5.99 -8.35
N THR A 75 24.25 -4.67 -8.50
CA THR A 75 22.97 -4.01 -8.83
C THR A 75 22.96 -3.60 -10.30
N PRO A 76 21.81 -3.67 -11.01
CA PRO A 76 21.75 -3.39 -12.45
C PRO A 76 21.65 -1.87 -12.73
N ARG A 77 22.39 -1.41 -13.75
CA ARG A 77 22.35 -0.05 -14.32
C ARG A 77 21.25 0.09 -15.39
N HIS A 78 20.60 1.24 -15.42
CA HIS A 78 19.93 1.80 -16.62
C HIS A 78 20.75 2.97 -17.22
N PRO A 79 20.56 3.33 -18.51
CA PRO A 79 21.51 4.12 -19.28
C PRO A 79 21.22 5.64 -19.34
N HIS A 80 22.33 6.40 -19.35
CA HIS A 80 22.65 7.72 -19.90
C HIS A 80 21.57 8.78 -20.21
N SER A 81 21.74 9.97 -19.63
CA SER A 81 21.69 11.26 -20.35
C SER A 81 22.68 12.26 -19.74
N GLU A 82 23.32 13.06 -20.59
CA GLU A 82 24.38 14.02 -20.29
C GLU A 82 23.85 15.35 -19.72
N GLY A 83 24.65 16.04 -18.91
CA GLY A 83 24.48 17.49 -18.70
C GLY A 83 24.96 18.03 -17.36
N SER A 84 26.04 18.82 -17.39
CA SER A 84 26.47 19.88 -16.45
C SER A 84 27.07 19.51 -15.08
N LEU A 85 28.38 19.81 -14.99
CA LEU A 85 29.22 20.12 -13.81
C LEU A 85 28.72 21.41 -13.09
N PRO A 86 29.11 21.74 -11.82
CA PRO A 86 30.51 21.74 -11.37
C PRO A 86 30.88 21.41 -9.91
N SER A 87 32.15 20.99 -9.79
CA SER A 87 33.15 21.27 -8.74
C SER A 87 32.92 20.83 -7.28
N VAL A 88 33.62 19.76 -6.85
CA VAL A 88 34.38 19.77 -5.58
C VAL A 88 35.68 18.97 -5.75
N MET A 89 36.76 19.60 -5.31
CA MET A 89 38.16 19.21 -5.41
C MET A 89 38.51 18.08 -4.41
N LEU A 90 39.40 17.18 -4.84
CA LEU A 90 39.96 16.05 -4.10
C LEU A 90 40.63 16.47 -2.77
N CYS A 91 40.55 15.60 -1.77
CA CYS A 91 41.73 15.29 -0.96
C CYS A 91 41.74 13.80 -0.56
N ALA A 92 42.90 13.18 -0.70
CA ALA A 92 43.12 11.75 -0.56
C ALA A 92 43.94 11.44 0.71
N ARG A 93 43.56 10.31 1.35
CA ARG A 93 44.36 9.36 2.17
C ARG A 93 45.22 9.86 3.34
N CYS A 94 45.01 9.23 4.51
CA CYS A 94 45.96 8.42 5.32
C CYS A 94 45.17 7.84 6.51
N ARG A 95 44.98 6.51 6.64
CA ARG A 95 45.82 5.50 7.34
C ARG A 95 46.28 5.94 8.73
N GLU A 96 45.68 5.34 9.76
CA GLU A 96 46.17 5.27 11.14
C GLU A 96 46.91 3.93 11.32
N ASP A 97 48.12 3.98 11.88
CA ASP A 97 48.49 3.10 13.01
C ASP A 97 49.77 3.60 13.70
N ASP A 98 49.73 3.45 15.03
CA ASP A 98 50.80 3.36 16.03
C ASP A 98 51.76 4.52 16.34
N GLY A 99 52.00 4.67 17.66
CA GLY A 99 53.33 4.99 18.18
C GLY A 99 53.47 6.31 18.93
N SER A 100 53.35 6.24 20.25
CA SER A 100 53.66 7.30 21.20
C SER A 100 55.16 7.63 21.31
N ARG A 101 55.43 8.92 21.63
CA ARG A 101 56.55 9.54 22.38
C ARG A 101 57.72 10.20 21.63
N GLU A 102 57.63 11.54 21.62
CA GLU A 102 58.60 12.59 22.01
C GLU A 102 60.10 12.27 22.15
N MET A 103 60.93 13.14 21.55
CA MET A 103 62.06 13.88 22.15
C MET A 103 62.31 15.15 21.31
N ALA A 104 62.22 16.41 21.78
CA ALA A 104 62.93 17.14 22.84
C ALA A 104 64.17 17.92 22.34
N LYS A 105 64.20 19.23 22.64
CA LYS A 105 65.33 20.13 22.95
C LYS A 105 64.70 21.45 23.46
N GLU A 106 65.16 22.14 24.51
CA GLU A 106 66.50 22.31 25.07
C GLU A 106 66.44 22.96 26.49
N GLY A 107 67.50 22.77 27.29
CA GLY A 107 67.87 23.60 28.47
C GLY A 107 67.94 22.86 29.82
N SER A 108 69.07 22.20 30.17
CA SER A 108 70.13 22.67 31.12
C SER A 108 69.64 22.77 32.58
N GLU A 109 70.22 22.16 33.63
CA GLU A 109 71.59 21.82 34.01
C GLU A 109 71.56 20.95 35.30
N GLY A 110 72.56 20.09 35.56
CA GLY A 110 72.78 19.48 36.89
C GLY A 110 73.38 18.06 36.91
N ARG A 111 74.70 17.97 37.12
CA ARG A 111 75.59 16.77 37.22
C ARG A 111 75.26 15.88 38.44
N ALA A 112 75.16 14.54 38.30
CA ALA A 112 76.19 13.48 38.45
C ALA A 112 76.79 13.30 39.87
N ILE A 113 77.11 12.14 40.46
CA ILE A 113 76.91 10.67 40.33
C ILE A 113 77.60 10.05 41.58
N SER A 114 77.25 8.80 41.96
CA SER A 114 78.00 7.81 42.79
C SER A 114 77.76 7.87 44.33
N ASP A 115 77.75 6.78 45.11
CA ASP A 115 77.83 5.33 44.86
C ASP A 115 77.43 4.57 46.16
N ALA A 116 76.79 3.41 45.97
CA ALA A 116 76.98 2.10 46.63
C ALA A 116 77.03 1.89 48.19
N LEU A 117 76.18 0.95 48.61
CA LEU A 117 76.42 -0.21 49.52
C LEU A 117 76.25 -0.09 51.06
N LYS A 118 75.47 -1.08 51.58
CA LYS A 118 75.29 -1.59 52.98
C LYS A 118 74.30 -0.78 53.85
N SER A 119 73.37 -1.34 54.64
CA SER A 119 73.09 -2.72 55.08
C SER A 119 71.70 -2.79 55.74
N GLU A 120 71.03 -3.93 55.56
CA GLU A 120 70.18 -4.67 56.52
C GLU A 120 68.88 -4.13 57.14
N GLN A 121 67.85 -4.98 56.98
CA GLN A 121 66.74 -5.30 57.89
C GLN A 121 65.64 -4.25 58.15
N ALA A 122 64.52 -4.38 57.43
CA ALA A 122 63.27 -4.86 58.03
C ALA A 122 62.09 -4.91 57.03
N SER A 123 61.28 -5.95 57.18
CA SER A 123 59.89 -6.07 56.76
C SER A 123 59.58 -6.37 55.29
N ALA A 124 59.55 -7.67 55.04
CA ALA A 124 58.77 -8.34 54.01
C ALA A 124 57.27 -8.00 54.08
N CYS A 125 56.57 -8.37 53.00
CA CYS A 125 55.11 -8.37 52.82
C CYS A 125 54.51 -7.14 52.14
N CYS A 126 54.89 -6.83 50.89
CA CYS A 126 54.10 -5.98 49.99
C CYS A 126 54.57 -6.12 48.52
N HIS A 127 54.68 -7.33 47.98
CA HIS A 127 55.06 -7.52 46.57
C HIS A 127 54.51 -8.81 45.91
N VAL A 128 53.22 -9.15 46.12
CA VAL A 128 52.50 -10.14 45.28
C VAL A 128 50.97 -9.88 45.28
N SER A 129 50.51 -8.66 44.95
CA SER A 129 49.05 -8.41 44.92
C SER A 129 48.55 -7.49 43.80
N MET A 130 49.37 -6.56 43.29
CA MET A 130 48.90 -5.64 42.24
C MET A 130 49.00 -6.18 40.80
N GLU A 131 49.98 -7.01 40.45
CA GLU A 131 50.05 -7.62 39.09
C GLU A 131 48.98 -8.71 38.89
N ASN A 132 48.63 -9.43 39.96
CA ASN A 132 47.64 -10.49 39.91
C ASN A 132 46.20 -9.95 39.78
N THR A 133 45.93 -8.73 40.23
CA THR A 133 44.59 -8.12 40.13
C THR A 133 44.36 -7.46 38.76
N THR A 134 45.37 -6.85 38.14
CA THR A 134 45.28 -6.33 36.76
C THR A 134 45.23 -7.46 35.72
N LEU A 135 46.06 -8.51 35.86
CA LEU A 135 45.99 -9.69 34.98
C LEU A 135 44.67 -10.44 35.13
N ARG A 136 44.14 -10.63 36.36
CA ARG A 136 42.82 -11.24 36.56
C ARG A 136 41.68 -10.41 35.99
N ARG A 137 41.76 -9.07 36.04
CA ARG A 137 40.78 -8.18 35.39
C ARG A 137 40.86 -8.23 33.87
N ALA A 138 42.07 -8.30 33.30
CA ALA A 138 42.26 -8.46 31.86
C ALA A 138 41.77 -9.84 31.39
N SER A 139 42.10 -10.93 32.09
CA SER A 139 41.63 -12.29 31.79
C SER A 139 40.13 -12.45 31.99
N SER A 140 39.52 -11.79 32.99
CA SER A 140 38.07 -11.81 33.16
C SER A 140 37.36 -10.99 32.09
N GLN A 141 37.89 -9.84 31.69
CA GLN A 141 37.39 -9.09 30.54
C GLN A 141 37.52 -9.89 29.23
N LEU A 142 38.66 -10.56 29.00
CA LEU A 142 38.87 -11.41 27.82
C LEU A 142 37.93 -12.62 27.82
N ALA A 143 37.68 -13.24 28.98
CA ALA A 143 36.73 -14.34 29.12
C ALA A 143 35.28 -13.90 28.91
N ILE A 144 34.91 -12.70 29.38
CA ILE A 144 33.59 -12.10 29.12
C ILE A 144 33.44 -11.74 27.63
N MET A 145 34.49 -11.20 26.99
CA MET A 145 34.48 -10.89 25.56
C MET A 145 34.41 -12.16 24.70
N ASN A 146 35.17 -13.20 25.05
CA ASN A 146 35.13 -14.51 24.37
C ASN A 146 33.81 -15.27 24.64
N GLY A 147 33.21 -15.09 25.82
CA GLY A 147 31.89 -15.64 26.16
C GLY A 147 30.74 -14.90 25.45
N ARG A 148 30.89 -13.59 25.22
CA ARG A 148 29.97 -12.80 24.39
C ARG A 148 30.08 -13.17 22.92
N SER A 149 31.30 -13.32 22.39
CA SER A 149 31.50 -13.72 20.99
C SER A 149 31.02 -15.15 20.71
N SER A 150 31.12 -16.06 21.69
CA SER A 150 30.57 -17.41 21.55
C SER A 150 29.04 -17.45 21.65
N ALA A 151 28.43 -16.64 22.52
CA ALA A 151 26.98 -16.49 22.60
C ALA A 151 26.40 -15.83 21.33
N GLU A 152 27.09 -14.83 20.78
CA GLU A 152 26.72 -14.17 19.51
C GLU A 152 26.78 -15.17 18.34
N ALA A 153 27.87 -15.94 18.21
CA ALA A 153 28.00 -16.97 17.19
C ALA A 153 26.92 -18.06 17.31
N ALA A 154 26.63 -18.52 18.53
CA ALA A 154 25.55 -19.47 18.80
C ALA A 154 24.17 -18.88 18.45
N THR A 155 23.97 -17.59 18.72
CA THR A 155 22.73 -16.87 18.37
C THR A 155 22.57 -16.80 16.85
N HIS A 156 23.64 -16.44 16.11
CA HIS A 156 23.60 -16.43 14.65
C HIS A 156 23.30 -17.81 14.06
N ALA A 157 23.99 -18.86 14.53
CA ALA A 157 23.74 -20.23 14.08
C ALA A 157 22.29 -20.68 14.36
N MET A 158 21.75 -20.30 15.53
CA MET A 158 20.35 -20.57 15.86
C MET A 158 19.40 -19.81 14.94
N LEU A 159 19.65 -18.53 14.64
CA LEU A 159 18.84 -17.74 13.72
C LEU A 159 18.86 -18.28 12.30
N ASP A 160 20.01 -18.74 11.82
CA ASP A 160 20.16 -19.35 10.49
C ASP A 160 19.42 -20.70 10.42
N GLY A 161 19.55 -21.54 11.45
CA GLY A 161 18.79 -22.79 11.56
C GLY A 161 17.28 -22.57 11.69
N ALA A 162 16.85 -21.55 12.43
CA ALA A 162 15.44 -21.17 12.50
C ALA A 162 14.92 -20.72 11.12
N ALA A 163 15.73 -19.97 10.36
CA ALA A 163 15.38 -19.52 9.02
C ALA A 163 15.24 -20.66 8.01
N SER A 164 16.04 -21.74 8.13
CA SER A 164 15.89 -22.92 7.25
C SER A 164 14.57 -23.67 7.46
N GLU A 165 13.96 -23.53 8.64
CA GLU A 165 12.63 -24.06 8.95
C GLU A 165 11.49 -23.07 8.63
N ALA A 166 11.76 -22.05 7.81
CA ALA A 166 10.82 -20.98 7.48
C ALA A 166 10.29 -20.20 8.70
N THR A 167 11.07 -20.15 9.79
CA THR A 167 10.75 -19.34 10.97
C THR A 167 11.61 -18.09 11.05
N LYS A 168 11.12 -17.06 11.75
CA LYS A 168 11.88 -15.82 12.01
C LYS A 168 11.68 -15.40 13.46
N PRO A 169 12.73 -14.86 14.11
CA PRO A 169 12.61 -14.36 15.47
C PRO A 169 11.64 -13.17 15.54
N LEU A 170 10.67 -13.25 16.45
CA LEU A 170 9.72 -12.14 16.67
C LEU A 170 10.36 -11.00 17.45
N TRP A 171 11.21 -11.31 18.44
CA TRP A 171 11.84 -10.35 19.34
C TRP A 171 12.75 -9.33 18.64
N THR A 172 13.22 -9.62 17.43
CA THR A 172 14.00 -8.67 16.61
C THR A 172 13.11 -7.75 15.76
N GLN A 173 11.79 -7.97 15.75
CA GLN A 173 10.85 -7.28 14.85
C GLN A 173 9.70 -6.59 15.59
N MET A 174 9.67 -6.64 16.93
CA MET A 174 8.51 -6.19 17.71
C MET A 174 8.12 -4.74 17.46
N ALA A 175 9.09 -3.81 17.43
CA ALA A 175 8.80 -2.40 17.18
C ALA A 175 8.17 -2.17 15.79
N ARG A 176 8.53 -2.98 14.79
CA ARG A 176 7.98 -2.89 13.43
C ARG A 176 6.57 -3.45 13.34
N LEU A 177 6.29 -4.55 14.06
CA LEU A 177 5.01 -5.27 13.97
C LEU A 177 3.95 -4.73 14.94
N ASN A 178 4.36 -4.11 16.04
CA ASN A 178 3.49 -3.52 17.06
C ASN A 178 3.81 -2.03 17.25
N PRO A 179 3.49 -1.15 16.28
CA PRO A 179 3.70 0.27 16.44
C PRO A 179 2.72 0.87 17.47
N PRO A 180 3.08 1.96 18.16
CA PRO A 180 2.21 2.62 19.14
C PRO A 180 1.00 3.35 18.52
N ALA A 181 1.02 3.56 17.20
CA ALA A 181 -0.04 4.20 16.44
C ALA A 181 -0.10 3.64 15.01
N PRO A 182 -1.23 3.79 14.29
CA PRO A 182 -1.31 3.47 12.88
C PRO A 182 -0.22 4.19 12.08
N ASN A 183 0.40 3.47 11.13
CA ASN A 183 1.46 3.98 10.28
C ASN A 183 1.10 3.73 8.80
N PRO A 184 0.18 4.53 8.21
CA PRO A 184 -0.22 4.37 6.82
C PRO A 184 0.99 4.59 5.90
N LYS A 185 1.04 3.84 4.79
CA LYS A 185 2.03 4.08 3.74
C LYS A 185 1.57 5.18 2.77
N ALA A 186 0.26 5.34 2.58
CA ALA A 186 -0.26 6.45 1.78
C ALA A 186 0.03 7.78 2.46
N VAL A 187 0.30 8.82 1.65
CA VAL A 187 0.56 10.18 2.11
C VAL A 187 -0.56 11.14 1.68
N PRO A 188 -0.79 12.25 2.41
CA PRO A 188 -1.75 13.27 1.98
C PRO A 188 -1.42 13.76 0.56
N THR A 189 -2.38 13.64 -0.36
CA THR A 189 -2.14 13.86 -1.80
C THR A 189 -3.32 14.55 -2.45
N LEU A 190 -3.04 15.52 -3.33
CA LEU A 190 -4.02 16.23 -4.12
C LEU A 190 -3.86 15.90 -5.61
N TRP A 191 -4.96 15.57 -6.26
CA TRP A 191 -5.05 15.42 -7.71
C TRP A 191 -5.85 16.58 -8.29
N LYS A 192 -5.17 17.39 -9.12
CA LYS A 192 -5.76 18.58 -9.72
C LYS A 192 -6.57 18.21 -10.96
N TYR A 193 -7.85 18.55 -10.97
CA TYR A 193 -8.74 18.15 -12.07
C TYR A 193 -8.33 18.76 -13.40
N ASP A 194 -7.95 20.05 -13.40
CA ASP A 194 -7.50 20.75 -14.60
C ASP A 194 -6.24 20.14 -15.23
N SER A 195 -5.41 19.47 -14.43
CA SER A 195 -4.23 18.75 -14.91
C SER A 195 -4.59 17.39 -15.50
N ILE A 196 -5.57 16.69 -14.93
CA ILE A 196 -5.94 15.32 -15.34
C ILE A 196 -6.91 15.31 -16.52
N ARG A 197 -7.88 16.24 -16.54
CA ARG A 197 -8.94 16.30 -17.53
C ARG A 197 -8.42 16.32 -18.98
N PRO A 198 -7.37 17.08 -19.36
CA PRO A 198 -6.83 17.03 -20.72
C PRO A 198 -6.34 15.63 -21.13
N HIS A 199 -5.72 14.88 -20.21
CA HIS A 199 -5.28 13.51 -20.47
C HIS A 199 -6.45 12.54 -20.65
N LEU A 200 -7.52 12.69 -19.86
CA LEU A 200 -8.76 11.94 -20.09
C LEU A 200 -9.31 12.23 -21.49
N MET A 201 -9.44 13.50 -21.86
CA MET A 201 -9.94 13.90 -23.18
C MET A 201 -9.06 13.39 -24.32
N GLN A 202 -7.74 13.33 -24.11
CA GLN A 202 -6.81 12.75 -25.07
C GLN A 202 -6.98 11.22 -25.18
N ALA A 203 -7.12 10.52 -24.05
CA ALA A 203 -7.47 9.09 -24.04
C ALA A 203 -8.81 8.84 -24.75
N GLY A 204 -9.76 9.78 -24.62
CA GLY A 204 -11.00 9.94 -25.39
C GLY A 204 -10.83 9.71 -26.90
N LYS A 205 -9.73 10.22 -27.46
CA LYS A 205 -9.42 10.20 -28.89
C LYS A 205 -8.50 9.04 -29.29
N LEU A 206 -7.61 8.62 -28.40
CA LEU A 206 -6.51 7.70 -28.72
C LEU A 206 -6.80 6.24 -28.38
N VAL A 207 -7.66 5.97 -27.41
CA VAL A 207 -7.92 4.62 -26.90
C VAL A 207 -9.40 4.29 -27.13
N PRO A 208 -9.77 3.60 -28.23
CA PRO A 208 -11.14 3.20 -28.49
C PRO A 208 -11.74 2.38 -27.33
N GLU A 209 -13.05 2.46 -27.12
CA GLU A 209 -13.75 1.69 -26.06
C GLU A 209 -13.56 0.18 -26.20
N GLN A 210 -13.31 -0.35 -27.41
CA GLN A 210 -13.12 -1.78 -27.60
C GLN A 210 -11.79 -2.27 -27.02
N LEU A 211 -10.81 -1.36 -26.87
CA LEU A 211 -9.50 -1.62 -26.27
C LEU A 211 -9.46 -1.30 -24.77
N ALA A 212 -10.48 -0.62 -24.23
CA ALA A 212 -10.56 -0.25 -22.82
C ALA A 212 -11.90 -0.69 -22.22
N GLU A 213 -11.89 -1.74 -21.39
CA GLU A 213 -13.11 -2.16 -20.66
C GLU A 213 -13.72 -1.01 -19.84
N ARG A 214 -12.84 -0.20 -19.26
CA ARG A 214 -13.13 1.07 -18.59
C ARG A 214 -11.98 2.05 -18.89
N ARG A 215 -12.29 3.25 -19.37
CA ARG A 215 -11.28 4.29 -19.63
C ARG A 215 -11.14 5.16 -18.40
N VAL A 216 -10.24 4.74 -17.50
CA VAL A 216 -10.04 5.36 -16.19
C VAL A 216 -8.59 5.78 -16.05
N LEU A 217 -8.37 6.97 -15.48
CA LEU A 217 -7.08 7.33 -14.91
C LEU A 217 -7.16 7.15 -13.39
N MET A 218 -6.38 6.20 -12.87
CA MET A 218 -6.32 5.90 -11.43
C MET A 218 -5.64 7.03 -10.67
N LEU A 219 -6.17 7.40 -9.51
CA LEU A 219 -5.57 8.39 -8.61
C LEU A 219 -4.60 7.67 -7.66
N VAL A 220 -3.39 7.38 -8.15
CA VAL A 220 -2.39 6.59 -7.41
C VAL A 220 -1.63 7.48 -6.43
N ASN A 221 -1.61 7.06 -5.16
CA ASN A 221 -0.92 7.77 -4.08
C ASN A 221 0.61 7.64 -4.22
N PRO A 222 1.40 8.72 -4.17
CA PRO A 222 2.86 8.66 -4.30
C PRO A 222 3.57 7.80 -3.25
N GLY A 223 2.93 7.53 -2.10
CA GLY A 223 3.45 6.63 -1.07
C GLY A 223 3.13 5.14 -1.31
N ARG A 224 2.45 4.80 -2.41
CA ARG A 224 1.99 3.45 -2.74
C ARG A 224 2.17 3.18 -4.23
N GLU A 225 2.11 1.91 -4.60
CA GLU A 225 1.89 1.48 -5.99
C GLU A 225 0.39 1.55 -6.34
N GLU A 226 0.03 1.26 -7.58
CA GLU A 226 -1.36 1.02 -7.95
C GLU A 226 -1.94 -0.22 -7.23
N PRO A 227 -3.24 -0.29 -6.94
CA PRO A 227 -4.31 0.66 -7.27
C PRO A 227 -4.67 1.57 -6.07
N TYR A 228 -3.71 1.93 -5.22
CA TYR A 228 -3.97 2.58 -3.94
C TYR A 228 -4.11 4.11 -4.05
N THR A 229 -5.29 4.66 -3.71
CA THR A 229 -5.49 6.10 -3.46
C THR A 229 -5.27 6.44 -1.99
N THR A 230 -5.76 5.56 -1.10
CA THR A 230 -5.28 5.40 0.28
C THR A 230 -4.82 3.95 0.45
N ASP A 231 -4.40 3.54 1.65
CA ASP A 231 -4.02 2.16 1.93
C ASP A 231 -5.15 1.14 1.69
N THR A 232 -6.41 1.58 1.66
CA THR A 232 -7.64 0.75 1.60
C THR A 232 -8.62 1.18 0.50
N LEU A 233 -8.52 2.43 0.00
CA LEU A 233 -9.46 2.99 -0.98
C LEU A 233 -8.82 3.14 -2.36
N TYR A 234 -9.59 2.81 -3.38
CA TYR A 234 -9.32 3.15 -4.77
C TYR A 234 -10.16 4.35 -5.18
N ALA A 235 -9.56 5.25 -5.95
CA ALA A 235 -10.24 6.29 -6.67
C ALA A 235 -9.74 6.40 -8.12
N GLY A 236 -10.63 6.72 -9.04
CA GLY A 236 -10.28 6.93 -10.45
C GLY A 236 -11.22 7.89 -11.14
N LEU A 237 -10.71 8.65 -12.11
CA LEU A 237 -11.55 9.47 -12.98
C LEU A 237 -11.84 8.70 -14.27
N GLN A 238 -13.11 8.35 -14.47
CA GLN A 238 -13.54 7.62 -15.65
C GLN A 238 -14.17 8.55 -16.68
N LEU A 239 -13.87 8.29 -17.96
CA LEU A 239 -14.44 8.98 -19.12
C LEU A 239 -15.32 8.04 -19.94
N VAL A 240 -16.48 8.54 -20.38
CA VAL A 240 -17.30 7.92 -21.44
C VAL A 240 -17.69 8.98 -22.47
N MET A 241 -17.25 8.82 -23.71
CA MET A 241 -17.54 9.74 -24.80
C MET A 241 -18.97 9.55 -25.33
N PRO A 242 -19.54 10.54 -26.05
CA PRO A 242 -20.82 10.38 -26.74
C PRO A 242 -20.89 9.11 -27.59
N GLY A 243 -21.97 8.35 -27.44
CA GLY A 243 -22.21 7.09 -28.14
C GLY A 243 -21.52 5.86 -27.54
N GLU A 244 -20.62 6.03 -26.57
CA GLU A 244 -19.84 4.91 -26.03
C GLU A 244 -20.61 4.04 -25.03
N THR A 245 -20.19 2.79 -24.96
CA THR A 245 -20.65 1.76 -24.03
C THR A 245 -19.48 1.16 -23.26
N ALA A 246 -19.47 1.41 -21.96
CA ALA A 246 -18.62 0.68 -21.03
C ALA A 246 -19.34 -0.63 -20.64
N LYS A 247 -18.79 -1.77 -21.06
CA LYS A 247 -19.45 -3.10 -21.04
C LYS A 247 -19.91 -3.56 -19.66
N ALA A 248 -20.96 -4.39 -19.65
CA ALA A 248 -21.55 -5.00 -18.48
C ALA A 248 -20.66 -6.05 -17.82
N HIS A 249 -20.49 -5.92 -16.50
CA HIS A 249 -19.83 -6.90 -15.66
C HIS A 249 -20.38 -6.81 -14.22
N ARG A 250 -19.94 -7.72 -13.35
CA ARG A 250 -20.17 -7.66 -11.90
C ARG A 250 -18.90 -8.07 -11.18
N HIS A 251 -18.71 -7.56 -9.97
CA HIS A 251 -17.56 -7.91 -9.15
C HIS A 251 -17.89 -7.83 -7.65
N ALA A 252 -17.04 -8.42 -6.83
CA ALA A 252 -17.18 -8.39 -5.36
C ALA A 252 -17.05 -6.96 -4.79
N ALA A 253 -16.22 -6.12 -5.43
CA ALA A 253 -15.99 -4.75 -5.00
C ALA A 253 -17.30 -3.93 -4.99
N PHE A 254 -17.48 -3.14 -3.94
CA PHE A 254 -18.53 -2.12 -3.85
C PHE A 254 -18.04 -0.83 -4.50
N ALA A 255 -18.91 -0.12 -5.22
CA ALA A 255 -18.54 1.14 -5.86
C ALA A 255 -19.51 2.28 -5.58
N MET A 256 -18.96 3.48 -5.41
CA MET A 256 -19.67 4.76 -5.38
C MET A 256 -19.16 5.62 -6.53
N ARG A 257 -20.08 6.27 -7.26
CA ARG A 257 -19.74 7.14 -8.39
C ARG A 257 -20.26 8.54 -8.16
N PHE A 258 -19.36 9.51 -8.04
CA PHE A 258 -19.72 10.92 -7.94
C PHE A 258 -19.58 11.60 -9.31
N ILE A 259 -20.67 12.11 -9.85
CA ILE A 259 -20.69 12.67 -11.21
C ILE A 259 -20.09 14.09 -11.21
N ILE A 260 -18.99 14.30 -11.96
CA ILE A 260 -18.25 15.56 -11.97
C ILE A 260 -18.69 16.45 -13.13
N GLU A 261 -18.75 15.89 -14.32
CA GLU A 261 -18.98 16.62 -15.57
C GLU A 261 -19.80 15.80 -16.57
N GLY A 262 -20.61 16.50 -17.36
CA GLY A 262 -21.29 15.95 -18.52
C GLY A 262 -22.81 15.90 -18.39
N GLU A 263 -23.46 15.56 -19.50
CA GLU A 263 -24.91 15.35 -19.60
C GLU A 263 -25.21 14.19 -20.56
N GLY A 264 -26.31 13.48 -20.33
CA GLY A 264 -26.75 12.36 -21.19
C GLY A 264 -26.12 11.00 -20.87
N GLY A 265 -25.27 10.94 -19.85
CA GLY A 265 -24.74 9.70 -19.28
C GLY A 265 -25.78 8.89 -18.50
N PHE A 266 -25.57 7.59 -18.41
CA PHE A 266 -26.32 6.69 -17.54
C PHE A 266 -25.43 5.60 -16.94
N THR A 267 -25.84 5.09 -15.77
CA THR A 267 -25.40 3.79 -15.24
C THR A 267 -26.59 2.85 -15.21
N ALA A 268 -26.45 1.64 -15.73
CA ALA A 268 -27.38 0.56 -15.44
C ALA A 268 -26.85 -0.27 -14.28
N VAL A 269 -27.70 -0.58 -13.30
CA VAL A 269 -27.38 -1.46 -12.16
C VAL A 269 -28.53 -2.44 -11.99
N GLN A 270 -28.26 -3.73 -12.16
CA GLN A 270 -29.19 -4.84 -11.91
C GLN A 270 -30.61 -4.59 -12.46
N GLY A 271 -30.70 -4.21 -13.73
CA GLY A 271 -31.98 -3.95 -14.38
C GLY A 271 -32.49 -2.51 -14.30
N SER A 272 -31.87 -1.64 -13.49
CA SER A 272 -32.28 -0.24 -13.33
C SER A 272 -31.32 0.70 -14.07
N ARG A 273 -31.79 1.39 -15.10
CA ARG A 273 -31.04 2.42 -15.83
C ARG A 273 -31.27 3.79 -15.19
N ILE A 274 -30.21 4.33 -14.64
CA ILE A 274 -30.15 5.59 -13.89
C ILE A 274 -29.47 6.64 -14.74
N LYS A 275 -30.11 7.80 -14.93
CA LYS A 275 -29.51 8.96 -15.59
C LYS A 275 -28.51 9.63 -14.65
N MET A 276 -27.34 9.99 -15.17
CA MET A 276 -26.31 10.71 -14.44
C MET A 276 -26.57 12.22 -14.49
N LYS A 277 -26.48 12.89 -13.35
CA LYS A 277 -26.46 14.35 -13.25
C LYS A 277 -25.29 14.79 -12.39
N ARG A 278 -24.68 15.93 -12.73
CA ARG A 278 -23.58 16.52 -11.97
C ARG A 278 -23.93 16.62 -10.48
N GLY A 279 -23.01 16.15 -9.65
CA GLY A 279 -23.11 16.12 -8.19
C GLY A 279 -23.78 14.86 -7.62
N ASP A 280 -24.52 14.10 -8.43
CA ASP A 280 -25.21 12.91 -7.92
C ASP A 280 -24.19 11.85 -7.52
N VAL A 281 -24.52 11.10 -6.46
CA VAL A 281 -23.82 9.87 -6.09
C VAL A 281 -24.66 8.68 -6.55
N ILE A 282 -24.07 7.80 -7.36
CA ILE A 282 -24.69 6.55 -7.82
C ILE A 282 -23.93 5.37 -7.21
N LEU A 283 -24.67 4.45 -6.60
CA LEU A 283 -24.11 3.23 -6.02
C LEU A 283 -24.07 2.10 -7.05
N THR A 284 -23.10 1.23 -6.91
CA THR A 284 -23.10 -0.11 -7.51
C THR A 284 -22.76 -1.10 -6.41
N PRO A 285 -23.79 -1.67 -5.76
CA PRO A 285 -23.59 -2.64 -4.71
C PRO A 285 -22.88 -3.89 -5.21
N THR A 286 -22.19 -4.58 -4.28
CA THR A 286 -21.50 -5.85 -4.53
C THR A 286 -22.33 -6.80 -5.38
N TRP A 287 -21.68 -7.43 -6.36
CA TRP A 287 -22.23 -8.49 -7.22
C TRP A 287 -23.41 -8.12 -8.13
N ASN A 288 -23.73 -6.82 -8.26
CA ASN A 288 -24.75 -6.35 -9.19
C ASN A 288 -24.16 -6.19 -10.59
N TRP A 289 -24.90 -6.66 -11.61
CA TRP A 289 -24.56 -6.38 -13.00
C TRP A 289 -24.60 -4.88 -13.25
N HIS A 290 -23.58 -4.32 -13.88
CA HIS A 290 -23.58 -2.91 -14.19
C HIS A 290 -22.79 -2.54 -15.44
N ASP A 291 -23.29 -1.52 -16.14
CA ASP A 291 -22.70 -0.93 -17.35
C ASP A 291 -22.93 0.58 -17.39
N HIS A 292 -22.17 1.28 -18.25
CA HIS A 292 -22.27 2.74 -18.40
C HIS A 292 -22.41 3.11 -19.86
N GLY A 293 -23.19 4.14 -20.13
CA GLY A 293 -23.35 4.66 -21.48
C GLY A 293 -23.50 6.15 -21.50
N ASN A 294 -23.32 6.71 -22.69
CA ASN A 294 -23.54 8.11 -22.93
C ASN A 294 -24.34 8.29 -24.22
N GLY A 295 -25.66 8.51 -24.07
CA GLY A 295 -26.54 8.82 -25.19
C GLY A 295 -26.59 10.32 -25.53
N GLY A 296 -25.85 11.15 -24.79
CA GLY A 296 -25.75 12.59 -25.00
C GLY A 296 -24.74 12.98 -26.07
N SER A 297 -24.48 14.29 -26.17
CA SER A 297 -23.54 14.89 -27.13
C SER A 297 -22.24 15.40 -26.50
N LYS A 298 -22.13 15.33 -25.16
CA LYS A 298 -20.94 15.79 -24.41
C LYS A 298 -20.31 14.62 -23.64
N PRO A 299 -18.99 14.65 -23.40
CA PRO A 299 -18.33 13.63 -22.58
C PRO A 299 -18.88 13.59 -21.16
N MET A 300 -18.88 12.40 -20.56
CA MET A 300 -19.20 12.17 -19.15
C MET A 300 -17.92 11.85 -18.38
N ILE A 301 -17.70 12.56 -17.26
CA ILE A 301 -16.59 12.29 -16.34
C ILE A 301 -17.14 12.17 -14.91
N TRP A 302 -16.71 11.12 -14.21
CA TRP A 302 -17.05 10.92 -12.80
C TRP A 302 -15.85 10.40 -12.01
N LEU A 303 -15.95 10.51 -10.69
CA LEU A 303 -15.05 9.90 -9.73
C LEU A 303 -15.63 8.56 -9.28
N ASP A 304 -14.92 7.47 -9.58
CA ASP A 304 -15.17 6.16 -8.99
C ASP A 304 -14.47 6.08 -7.63
N GLY A 305 -15.16 5.56 -6.62
CA GLY A 305 -14.62 5.17 -5.31
C GLY A 305 -14.93 3.71 -5.02
N LEU A 306 -13.91 2.89 -4.78
CA LEU A 306 -14.03 1.44 -4.59
C LEU A 306 -13.15 0.92 -3.44
N ASP A 307 -13.47 -0.26 -2.96
CA ASP A 307 -12.70 -1.05 -1.97
C ASP A 307 -11.71 -2.03 -2.62
N LEU A 308 -11.29 -1.79 -3.88
CA LEU A 308 -10.37 -2.66 -4.61
C LEU A 308 -9.09 -3.04 -3.82
N PRO A 309 -8.42 -2.11 -3.11
CA PRO A 309 -7.24 -2.43 -2.32
C PRO A 309 -7.48 -3.47 -1.22
N SER A 310 -8.69 -3.53 -0.66
CA SER A 310 -9.03 -4.50 0.38
C SER A 310 -8.86 -5.94 -0.10
N PHE A 311 -9.05 -6.22 -1.39
CA PHE A 311 -8.89 -7.57 -1.92
C PHE A 311 -7.43 -8.03 -2.11
N ILE A 312 -6.47 -7.10 -2.00
CA ILE A 312 -5.05 -7.47 -1.92
C ILE A 312 -4.73 -8.03 -0.53
N HIS A 313 -5.45 -7.54 0.49
CA HIS A 313 -5.36 -8.04 1.86
C HIS A 313 -6.22 -9.29 2.08
N PHE A 314 -7.42 -9.32 1.49
CA PHE A 314 -8.35 -10.44 1.55
C PHE A 314 -8.49 -11.06 0.16
N PRO A 315 -7.92 -12.25 -0.13
CA PRO A 315 -7.90 -12.84 -1.47
C PRO A 315 -9.26 -13.45 -1.85
N VAL A 316 -10.29 -12.59 -1.94
CA VAL A 316 -11.71 -12.95 -2.14
C VAL A 316 -12.34 -12.14 -3.29
N HIS A 317 -11.53 -11.55 -4.17
CA HIS A 317 -12.04 -10.81 -5.33
C HIS A 317 -12.58 -11.75 -6.41
N PHE A 318 -13.81 -11.51 -6.85
CA PHE A 318 -14.41 -12.17 -7.99
C PHE A 318 -14.89 -11.14 -8.99
N VAL A 319 -14.79 -11.44 -10.28
CA VAL A 319 -15.35 -10.67 -11.40
C VAL A 319 -16.00 -11.62 -12.39
N GLU A 320 -17.11 -11.19 -12.99
CA GLU A 320 -17.79 -11.91 -14.05
C GLU A 320 -18.24 -10.93 -15.13
N HIS A 321 -17.94 -11.25 -16.39
CA HIS A 321 -18.34 -10.45 -17.54
C HIS A 321 -19.64 -10.98 -18.12
N TYR A 322 -20.54 -10.06 -18.48
CA TYR A 322 -21.77 -10.45 -19.15
C TYR A 322 -21.47 -10.80 -20.61
N ASN A 323 -22.21 -11.74 -21.18
CA ASN A 323 -21.99 -12.19 -22.56
C ASN A 323 -22.34 -11.14 -23.62
N LYS A 324 -23.03 -10.06 -23.23
CA LYS A 324 -23.38 -8.92 -24.08
C LYS A 324 -22.83 -7.63 -23.48
N PRO A 325 -22.61 -6.57 -24.28
CA PRO A 325 -22.14 -5.28 -23.78
C PRO A 325 -23.04 -4.63 -22.74
N ARG A 326 -24.34 -4.95 -22.73
CA ARG A 326 -25.35 -4.38 -21.84
C ARG A 326 -26.07 -5.49 -21.09
N TYR A 327 -26.29 -5.30 -19.80
CA TYR A 327 -27.25 -6.09 -19.05
C TYR A 327 -28.66 -5.51 -19.30
N PRO A 328 -29.72 -6.33 -19.46
CA PRO A 328 -31.07 -5.81 -19.64
C PRO A 328 -31.45 -4.82 -18.53
N ALA A 329 -31.93 -3.64 -18.89
CA ALA A 329 -32.32 -2.60 -17.94
C ALA A 329 -33.39 -1.65 -18.48
N GLU A 330 -34.20 -1.12 -17.59
CA GLU A 330 -35.28 -0.15 -17.85
C GLU A 330 -34.97 1.20 -17.21
N ASP A 331 -35.45 2.29 -17.83
CA ASP A 331 -35.29 3.62 -17.26
C ASP A 331 -36.12 3.74 -15.97
N VAL A 332 -35.47 4.13 -14.88
CA VAL A 332 -36.14 4.32 -13.59
C VAL A 332 -36.25 5.80 -13.22
N ASP A 333 -37.29 6.12 -12.46
CA ASP A 333 -37.40 7.42 -11.78
C ASP A 333 -36.26 7.57 -10.78
N THR A 334 -35.23 8.32 -11.18
CA THR A 334 -34.01 8.55 -10.41
C THR A 334 -34.30 9.15 -9.04
N SER A 335 -35.41 9.90 -8.88
CA SER A 335 -35.79 10.51 -7.61
C SER A 335 -36.26 9.51 -6.54
N LYS A 336 -36.63 8.30 -6.98
CA LYS A 336 -37.15 7.20 -6.15
C LYS A 336 -36.21 5.99 -6.06
N SER A 337 -35.11 6.00 -6.82
CA SER A 337 -34.16 4.89 -6.80
C SER A 337 -33.35 4.88 -5.50
N PRO A 338 -33.22 3.73 -4.81
CA PRO A 338 -32.35 3.61 -3.63
C PRO A 338 -30.86 3.61 -3.98
N LEU A 339 -30.52 3.57 -5.27
CA LEU A 339 -29.15 3.52 -5.77
C LEU A 339 -28.59 4.91 -6.08
N VAL A 340 -29.39 5.97 -5.93
CA VAL A 340 -29.00 7.33 -6.34
C VAL A 340 -29.30 8.31 -5.22
N PHE A 341 -28.33 9.17 -4.97
CA PHE A 341 -28.43 10.28 -4.04
C PHE A 341 -28.30 11.58 -4.82
N PRO A 342 -29.43 12.23 -5.16
CA PRO A 342 -29.39 13.45 -5.95
C PRO A 342 -28.71 14.61 -5.20
N TRP A 343 -27.82 15.33 -5.88
CA TRP A 343 -27.10 16.46 -5.27
C TRP A 343 -28.04 17.55 -4.78
N GLU A 344 -29.05 17.91 -5.58
CA GLU A 344 -30.01 18.96 -5.24
C GLU A 344 -30.70 18.69 -3.88
N ARG A 345 -31.01 17.42 -3.59
CA ARG A 345 -31.59 17.00 -2.32
C ARG A 345 -30.59 17.15 -1.17
N MET A 346 -29.35 16.69 -1.38
CA MET A 346 -28.28 16.76 -0.37
C MET A 346 -27.89 18.22 -0.08
N GLN A 347 -27.70 19.04 -1.11
CA GLN A 347 -27.38 20.46 -0.99
C GLN A 347 -28.47 21.20 -0.21
N LYS A 348 -29.75 21.03 -0.57
CA LYS A 348 -30.85 21.63 0.18
C LYS A 348 -30.87 21.20 1.65
N ALA A 349 -30.55 19.94 1.94
CA ALA A 349 -30.45 19.45 3.32
C ALA A 349 -29.30 20.12 4.08
N LEU A 350 -28.11 20.23 3.48
CA LEU A 350 -26.95 20.93 4.06
C LEU A 350 -27.25 22.42 4.32
N ASP A 351 -27.92 23.08 3.37
CA ASP A 351 -28.22 24.51 3.43
C ASP A 351 -29.31 24.83 4.47
N SER A 352 -30.20 23.87 4.74
CA SER A 352 -31.23 24.01 5.77
C SER A 352 -30.69 23.98 7.21
N LYS A 353 -29.44 23.54 7.41
CA LYS A 353 -28.81 23.43 8.73
C LYS A 353 -27.95 24.65 9.02
N GLY A 354 -28.14 25.25 10.20
CA GLY A 354 -27.28 26.32 10.70
C GLY A 354 -25.87 25.86 11.07
N GLY A 355 -24.95 26.81 11.24
CA GLY A 355 -23.56 26.56 11.62
C GLY A 355 -22.57 26.79 10.47
N ASP A 356 -21.30 26.91 10.85
CA ASP A 356 -20.18 27.18 9.93
C ASP A 356 -19.78 25.92 9.13
N TRP A 357 -19.89 24.74 9.74
CA TRP A 357 -19.63 23.43 9.13
C TRP A 357 -20.81 22.49 9.35
N VAL A 358 -21.32 21.92 8.27
CA VAL A 358 -22.37 20.89 8.31
C VAL A 358 -21.92 19.73 7.44
N SER A 359 -21.92 18.51 7.99
CA SER A 359 -21.67 17.28 7.22
C SER A 359 -22.84 16.33 7.41
N LEU A 360 -23.35 15.76 6.31
CA LEU A 360 -24.45 14.81 6.31
C LEU A 360 -24.06 13.54 5.55
N PRO A 361 -24.28 12.35 6.14
CA PRO A 361 -24.01 11.08 5.46
C PRO A 361 -25.04 10.80 4.36
N TYR A 362 -24.61 10.06 3.34
CA TYR A 362 -25.51 9.34 2.45
C TYR A 362 -25.95 8.06 3.16
N LEU A 363 -27.22 7.98 3.52
CA LEU A 363 -27.82 6.84 4.22
C LEU A 363 -28.96 6.27 3.39
N LYS A 364 -29.20 4.96 3.54
CA LYS A 364 -30.41 4.33 3.01
C LYS A 364 -31.67 4.93 3.67
N ALA A 365 -32.82 4.65 3.07
CA ALA A 365 -34.11 5.15 3.56
C ALA A 365 -34.43 4.71 5.01
N ASP A 366 -33.87 3.58 5.46
CA ASP A 366 -33.99 3.08 6.83
C ASP A 366 -32.99 3.72 7.82
N GLY A 367 -32.15 4.66 7.35
CA GLY A 367 -31.12 5.33 8.14
C GLY A 367 -29.80 4.56 8.27
N SER A 368 -29.68 3.37 7.66
CA SER A 368 -28.43 2.61 7.68
C SER A 368 -27.42 3.09 6.63
N GLU A 369 -26.14 2.75 6.84
CA GLU A 369 -25.07 3.03 5.88
C GLU A 369 -25.36 2.43 4.49
N VAL A 370 -24.88 3.11 3.44
CA VAL A 370 -25.04 2.65 2.04
C VAL A 370 -24.42 1.28 1.80
N SER A 371 -23.35 0.94 2.53
CA SER A 371 -22.73 -0.38 2.53
C SER A 371 -22.07 -0.69 3.87
N LYS A 372 -21.62 -1.94 4.04
CA LYS A 372 -20.77 -2.32 5.20
C LYS A 372 -19.29 -2.01 4.98
N ILE A 373 -18.92 -1.51 3.80
CA ILE A 373 -17.52 -1.40 3.36
C ILE A 373 -17.15 0.07 3.22
N LEU A 374 -17.78 0.77 2.28
CA LEU A 374 -17.63 2.19 2.05
C LEU A 374 -18.80 2.99 2.62
N GLY A 375 -18.45 4.11 3.24
CA GLY A 375 -19.36 5.18 3.63
C GLY A 375 -19.24 6.36 2.67
N GLY A 376 -20.21 7.26 2.72
CA GLY A 376 -20.12 8.52 2.01
C GLY A 376 -20.87 9.63 2.72
N SER A 377 -20.41 10.86 2.51
CA SER A 377 -21.06 12.06 3.03
C SER A 377 -20.84 13.24 2.09
N ALA A 378 -21.60 14.31 2.33
CA ALA A 378 -21.29 15.61 1.79
C ALA A 378 -21.25 16.65 2.91
N ALA A 379 -20.43 17.68 2.73
CA ALA A 379 -20.29 18.76 3.70
C ALA A 379 -20.45 20.13 3.04
N ARG A 380 -21.01 21.06 3.80
CA ARG A 380 -21.03 22.50 3.54
C ARG A 380 -20.12 23.18 4.54
N LEU A 381 -19.24 24.04 4.04
CA LEU A 381 -18.37 24.91 4.83
C LEU A 381 -18.61 26.36 4.44
N ALA A 382 -19.01 27.19 5.39
CA ALA A 382 -19.26 28.61 5.16
C ALA A 382 -17.97 29.36 4.78
N ALA A 383 -18.11 30.40 3.97
CA ALA A 383 -17.01 31.24 3.51
C ALA A 383 -16.16 31.78 4.68
N GLY A 384 -14.83 31.71 4.54
CA GLY A 384 -13.87 32.17 5.57
C GLY A 384 -13.89 31.37 6.88
N LYS A 385 -14.59 30.23 6.94
CA LYS A 385 -14.68 29.38 8.14
C LYS A 385 -13.86 28.10 8.00
N SER A 386 -13.75 27.37 9.11
CA SER A 386 -13.08 26.07 9.18
C SER A 386 -14.00 24.95 9.66
N SER A 387 -13.74 23.72 9.23
CA SER A 387 -14.31 22.51 9.85
C SER A 387 -13.73 22.30 11.26
N PRO A 388 -14.29 21.39 12.06
CA PRO A 388 -13.58 20.83 13.21
C PRO A 388 -12.25 20.16 12.79
N SER A 389 -11.31 20.05 13.73
CA SER A 389 -10.14 19.18 13.58
C SER A 389 -10.55 17.74 13.89
N VAL A 390 -10.15 16.80 13.04
CA VAL A 390 -10.49 15.38 13.17
C VAL A 390 -9.25 14.53 12.97
N GLN A 391 -9.07 13.52 13.82
CA GLN A 391 -8.09 12.47 13.63
C GLN A 391 -8.75 11.13 13.95
N GLU A 392 -8.80 10.24 12.96
CA GLU A 392 -9.52 8.98 13.03
C GLU A 392 -8.77 7.87 12.28
N THR A 393 -9.06 6.61 12.60
CA THR A 393 -8.46 5.46 11.91
C THR A 393 -9.04 5.25 10.51
N ALA A 394 -10.16 5.90 10.17
CA ALA A 394 -10.68 5.91 8.81
C ALA A 394 -9.75 6.69 7.88
N SER A 395 -9.54 6.15 6.68
CA SER A 395 -8.99 6.92 5.56
C SER A 395 -10.13 7.49 4.72
N SER A 396 -9.88 8.57 3.99
CA SER A 396 -10.95 9.27 3.26
C SER A 396 -10.44 9.89 1.98
N VAL A 397 -11.32 9.96 0.99
CA VAL A 397 -11.10 10.71 -0.25
C VAL A 397 -12.18 11.77 -0.35
N TYR A 398 -11.75 13.02 -0.51
CA TYR A 398 -12.60 14.17 -0.69
C TYR A 398 -12.57 14.64 -2.14
N HIS A 399 -13.72 15.05 -2.66
CA HIS A 399 -13.83 15.76 -3.94
C HIS A 399 -14.45 17.13 -3.71
N ILE A 400 -13.82 18.18 -4.25
CA ILE A 400 -14.30 19.55 -4.08
C ILE A 400 -15.43 19.80 -5.10
N ILE A 401 -16.66 19.85 -4.63
CA ILE A 401 -17.84 20.03 -5.49
C ILE A 401 -17.89 21.47 -6.02
N GLU A 402 -17.74 22.44 -5.11
CA GLU A 402 -17.77 23.88 -5.38
C GLU A 402 -16.87 24.64 -4.40
N GLY A 403 -16.42 25.84 -4.81
CA GLY A 403 -15.59 26.74 -4.00
C GLY A 403 -14.09 26.46 -4.05
N ARG A 404 -13.32 27.19 -3.23
CA ARG A 404 -11.87 27.02 -3.04
C ARG A 404 -11.49 27.16 -1.57
N GLY A 405 -10.33 26.63 -1.22
CA GLY A 405 -9.84 26.66 0.15
C GLY A 405 -8.55 25.87 0.32
N TYR A 406 -8.33 25.39 1.53
CA TYR A 406 -7.22 24.50 1.83
C TYR A 406 -7.56 23.54 2.95
N SER A 407 -6.79 22.45 3.03
CA SER A 407 -6.80 21.53 4.17
C SER A 407 -5.46 21.57 4.86
N MET A 408 -5.46 21.49 6.19
CA MET A 408 -4.31 21.02 6.95
C MET A 408 -4.46 19.50 7.09
N VAL A 409 -3.48 18.71 6.67
CA VAL A 409 -3.49 17.24 6.80
C VAL A 409 -2.12 16.77 7.26
N GLY A 410 -2.03 16.16 8.45
CA GLY A 410 -0.75 15.73 9.03
C GLY A 410 0.26 16.88 9.15
N GLY A 411 -0.22 18.09 9.47
CA GLY A 411 0.59 19.31 9.55
C GLY A 411 0.93 19.97 8.20
N LYS A 412 0.54 19.39 7.06
CA LYS A 412 0.79 19.94 5.72
C LYS A 412 -0.41 20.74 5.23
N LYS A 413 -0.17 21.97 4.74
CA LYS A 413 -1.18 22.78 4.05
C LYS A 413 -1.31 22.31 2.59
N ILE A 414 -2.54 22.03 2.15
CA ILE A 414 -2.86 21.58 0.78
C ILE A 414 -3.99 22.45 0.25
N GLU A 415 -3.68 23.28 -0.76
CA GLU A 415 -4.65 24.19 -1.38
C GLU A 415 -5.41 23.50 -2.51
N TRP A 416 -6.73 23.68 -2.53
CA TRP A 416 -7.61 23.00 -3.47
C TRP A 416 -8.72 23.93 -3.97
N LYS A 417 -9.29 23.58 -5.12
CA LYS A 417 -10.45 24.25 -5.72
C LYS A 417 -11.42 23.22 -6.28
N ARG A 418 -12.60 23.68 -6.69
CA ARG A 418 -13.60 22.89 -7.41
C ARG A 418 -12.98 21.93 -8.44
N GLY A 419 -13.42 20.68 -8.38
CA GLY A 419 -12.97 19.58 -9.22
C GLY A 419 -11.82 18.78 -8.62
N ASP A 420 -10.98 19.37 -7.77
CA ASP A 420 -9.83 18.67 -7.21
C ASP A 420 -10.26 17.52 -6.28
N THR A 421 -9.40 16.52 -6.17
CA THR A 421 -9.62 15.34 -5.30
C THR A 421 -8.45 15.21 -4.32
N LEU A 422 -8.75 15.02 -3.03
CA LEU A 422 -7.79 14.97 -1.93
C LEU A 422 -7.90 13.63 -1.19
N ALA A 423 -6.79 12.90 -1.05
CA ALA A 423 -6.71 11.76 -0.15
C ALA A 423 -6.20 12.19 1.23
N VAL A 424 -6.89 11.72 2.26
CA VAL A 424 -6.51 11.84 3.68
C VAL A 424 -6.28 10.41 4.21
N PRO A 425 -5.02 9.98 4.36
CA PRO A 425 -4.70 8.67 4.91
C PRO A 425 -5.09 8.54 6.38
N ALA A 426 -5.29 7.29 6.83
CA ALA A 426 -5.68 6.98 8.21
C ALA A 426 -4.78 7.65 9.24
N TRP A 427 -5.36 8.04 10.38
CA TRP A 427 -4.68 8.62 11.55
C TRP A 427 -3.94 9.95 11.31
N ASN A 428 -4.03 10.55 10.12
CA ASN A 428 -3.60 11.93 9.93
C ASN A 428 -4.66 12.86 10.53
N GLU A 429 -4.24 13.80 11.38
CA GLU A 429 -5.12 14.90 11.80
C GLU A 429 -5.41 15.81 10.61
N TRP A 430 -6.68 16.15 10.39
CA TRP A 430 -7.12 16.98 9.28
C TRP A 430 -8.14 18.05 9.69
N GLN A 431 -8.10 19.18 8.99
CA GLN A 431 -9.05 20.28 9.11
C GLN A 431 -9.17 21.02 7.77
N HIS A 432 -10.38 21.39 7.37
CA HIS A 432 -10.67 22.12 6.13
C HIS A 432 -10.93 23.60 6.42
N PHE A 433 -10.52 24.47 5.51
CA PHE A 433 -10.67 25.92 5.58
C PHE A 433 -11.21 26.44 4.25
N ALA A 434 -12.35 27.12 4.27
CA ALA A 434 -12.89 27.78 3.08
C ALA A 434 -12.19 29.12 2.85
N GLY A 435 -11.96 29.46 1.59
CA GLY A 435 -11.51 30.80 1.22
C GLY A 435 -12.57 31.86 1.53
N ASP A 436 -12.14 33.12 1.49
CA ASP A 436 -13.05 34.25 1.68
C ASP A 436 -14.06 34.35 0.53
N GLY A 437 -15.31 34.65 0.88
CA GLY A 437 -16.40 34.96 -0.07
C GLY A 437 -17.08 33.77 -0.76
N GLU A 438 -16.63 32.53 -0.56
CA GLU A 438 -17.23 31.35 -1.21
C GLU A 438 -17.60 30.26 -0.20
N THR A 439 -18.87 29.85 -0.19
CA THR A 439 -19.28 28.62 0.49
C THR A 439 -18.71 27.43 -0.29
N VAL A 440 -18.07 26.51 0.43
CA VAL A 440 -17.50 25.29 -0.12
C VAL A 440 -18.45 24.12 0.09
N TYR A 441 -18.54 23.25 -0.92
CA TYR A 441 -19.16 21.94 -0.77
C TYR A 441 -18.17 20.83 -1.10
N LEU A 442 -18.14 19.80 -0.25
CA LEU A 442 -17.22 18.67 -0.33
C LEU A 442 -18.03 17.38 -0.43
N TYR A 443 -17.67 16.49 -1.34
CA TYR A 443 -18.05 15.08 -1.29
C TYR A 443 -16.96 14.30 -0.59
N ARG A 444 -17.32 13.33 0.24
CA ARG A 444 -16.39 12.41 0.92
C ARG A 444 -16.87 10.98 0.70
N PHE A 445 -15.95 10.08 0.39
CA PHE A 445 -16.12 8.65 0.65
C PHE A 445 -14.96 8.12 1.48
N ASP A 446 -15.24 7.09 2.28
CA ASP A 446 -14.32 6.59 3.29
C ASP A 446 -14.54 5.10 3.58
N ASP A 447 -13.57 4.51 4.28
CA ASP A 447 -13.58 3.12 4.72
C ASP A 447 -14.18 2.92 6.12
N LYS A 448 -14.81 3.96 6.70
CA LYS A 448 -15.29 3.93 8.09
C LYS A 448 -16.25 2.76 8.36
N PRO A 449 -17.22 2.42 7.49
CA PRO A 449 -18.09 1.27 7.73
C PRO A 449 -17.33 -0.06 7.81
N MET A 450 -16.31 -0.26 6.97
CA MET A 450 -15.48 -1.46 6.98
C MET A 450 -14.74 -1.58 8.32
N ILE A 451 -13.96 -0.55 8.69
CA ILE A 451 -13.14 -0.62 9.89
C ILE A 451 -13.96 -0.60 11.18
N SER A 452 -15.16 0.01 11.16
CA SER A 452 -16.11 -0.08 12.28
C SER A 452 -16.63 -1.51 12.43
N SER A 453 -17.00 -2.17 11.33
CA SER A 453 -17.46 -3.56 11.33
C SER A 453 -16.40 -4.55 11.83
N LEU A 454 -15.12 -4.22 11.64
CA LEU A 454 -13.99 -5.00 12.12
C LEU A 454 -13.57 -4.66 13.57
N GLY A 455 -14.19 -3.65 14.20
CA GLY A 455 -13.82 -3.19 15.55
C GLY A 455 -12.53 -2.35 15.61
N PHE A 456 -12.08 -1.80 14.48
CA PHE A 456 -10.84 -1.02 14.37
C PHE A 456 -11.08 0.50 14.30
N TYR A 457 -12.33 0.95 14.26
CA TYR A 457 -12.63 2.38 14.24
C TYR A 457 -12.31 3.06 15.56
N ARG A 458 -11.50 4.11 15.52
CA ARG A 458 -11.13 4.96 16.64
C ARG A 458 -10.96 6.40 16.17
N THR A 459 -11.10 7.32 17.11
CA THR A 459 -10.74 8.73 16.98
C THR A 459 -9.67 9.07 18.00
N LYS A 460 -9.02 10.22 17.87
CA LYS A 460 -8.10 10.75 18.89
C LYS A 460 -8.75 10.88 20.27
N ASP A 461 -10.06 11.09 20.30
CA ASP A 461 -10.85 11.27 21.52
C ASP A 461 -11.47 9.96 22.04
N THR A 462 -11.17 8.82 21.41
CA THR A 462 -11.65 7.52 21.87
C THR A 462 -11.04 7.18 23.24
N ASP A 463 -11.88 6.93 24.23
CA ASP A 463 -11.46 6.35 25.50
C ASP A 463 -10.87 4.96 25.26
N VAL A 464 -9.57 4.81 25.49
CA VAL A 464 -8.85 3.57 25.21
C VAL A 464 -9.26 2.42 26.13
N GLU A 465 -9.76 2.73 27.34
CA GLU A 465 -10.25 1.71 28.27
C GLU A 465 -11.55 1.07 27.79
N SER A 466 -12.36 1.81 27.01
CA SER A 466 -13.57 1.27 26.39
C SER A 466 -13.31 0.16 25.35
N LEU A 467 -12.05 0.00 24.91
CA LEU A 467 -11.65 -0.99 23.92
C LEU A 467 -11.33 -2.37 24.53
N ILE A 468 -11.29 -2.48 25.85
CA ILE A 468 -11.07 -3.75 26.54
C ILE A 468 -12.33 -4.61 26.35
N SER A 469 -12.22 -5.67 25.54
CA SER A 469 -13.27 -6.67 25.40
C SER A 469 -13.20 -7.67 26.55
N ASN A 470 -14.33 -7.92 27.23
CA ASN A 470 -14.47 -8.99 28.22
C ASN A 470 -14.61 -10.37 27.59
#